data_AF-A0A7W5AR48-F1
#
_entry.id   AF-A0A7W5AR48-F1
#
_cell.length_a   1.000
_cell.length_b   1.000
_cell.length_c   1.000
_cell.angle_alpha   90.00
_cell.angle_beta   90.00
_cell.angle_gamma   90.00
#
_symmetry.space_group_name_H-M   'P 1'
#
loop_
_entity.id
_entity.type
_entity.pdbx_description
1 polymer ?
#
loop_
_entity_poly.entity_id
_entity_poly.type
_entity_poly.pdbx_seq_one_letter_code
_entity_poly.pdbx_strand_id
1 'polypeptide(L)'
;MSPRTGHLPLMVGALLLSASCGAPPQALPTSPPLPRLSVATPTSRAAPTTLPTYTPPTTVYTTTPVRTTVPTTITTSPSPTRSHAPRCTGEPTAAQIVTELKESPAVPDRELTVTDGPYCAGAWAFATVSLVGAESAEPLSVVTTGKGATLEIVTAGTDVCNPRVKAEAPAGIRVLACGE
;
A
#
# COMPACT_ATOMS: atom_id res chain seq x y z
N MET A 1 41.08 -40.26 53.58
CA MET A 1 41.63 -40.56 52.25
C MET A 1 41.55 -39.29 51.42
N SER A 2 42.66 -38.55 51.32
CA SER A 2 42.97 -37.73 50.13
C SER A 2 43.84 -38.61 49.22
N PRO A 3 43.97 -38.39 47.88
CA PRO A 3 44.21 -37.04 47.33
C PRO A 3 43.86 -36.78 45.83
N ARG A 4 44.13 -35.53 45.42
CA ARG A 4 44.53 -35.00 44.08
C ARG A 4 43.46 -34.68 43.02
N THR A 5 43.13 -33.38 42.97
CA THR A 5 43.57 -32.43 41.92
C THR A 5 44.15 -33.03 40.63
N GLY A 6 43.51 -32.74 39.49
CA GLY A 6 44.02 -33.00 38.13
C GLY A 6 43.63 -31.85 37.19
N HIS A 7 44.62 -31.32 36.48
CA HIS A 7 44.67 -30.01 35.83
C HIS A 7 43.93 -29.87 34.48
N LEU A 8 43.60 -28.61 34.15
CA LEU A 8 43.39 -28.09 32.78
C LEU A 8 44.63 -28.29 31.90
N PRO A 9 44.43 -28.41 30.57
CA PRO A 9 45.05 -27.50 29.60
C PRO A 9 43.98 -26.96 28.61
N LEU A 10 43.80 -25.67 28.37
CA LEU A 10 44.66 -24.73 27.62
C LEU A 10 45.05 -25.27 26.22
N MET A 11 44.22 -24.95 25.22
CA MET A 11 44.63 -24.90 23.81
C MET A 11 44.34 -23.51 23.26
N VAL A 12 45.43 -22.78 23.07
CA VAL A 12 45.58 -21.58 22.26
C VAL A 12 45.79 -22.03 20.80
N GLY A 13 45.14 -21.35 19.87
CA GLY A 13 45.37 -21.47 18.41
C GLY A 13 44.25 -20.72 17.68
N ALA A 14 44.36 -19.41 17.41
CA ALA A 14 45.22 -18.74 16.42
C ALA A 14 44.82 -19.04 14.96
N LEU A 15 44.56 -17.95 14.21
CA LEU A 15 44.28 -17.82 12.77
C LEU A 15 42.82 -18.17 12.38
N LEU A 16 42.05 -17.34 11.68
CA LEU A 16 42.39 -16.55 10.50
C LEU A 16 41.59 -15.24 10.43
N LEU A 17 42.28 -14.13 10.18
CA LEU A 17 41.69 -12.95 9.53
C LEU A 17 41.46 -13.30 8.06
N SER A 18 40.20 -13.33 7.62
CA SER A 18 39.84 -13.11 6.23
C SER A 18 38.89 -11.92 6.16
N ALA A 19 39.49 -10.76 5.94
CA ALA A 19 38.80 -9.60 5.41
C ALA A 19 38.17 -9.97 4.05
N SER A 20 36.90 -10.38 4.04
CA SER A 20 36.11 -10.34 2.82
C SER A 20 35.48 -8.96 2.72
N CYS A 21 36.26 -8.04 2.16
CA CYS A 21 35.79 -6.81 1.57
C CYS A 21 34.75 -7.17 0.50
N GLY A 22 33.47 -7.04 0.81
CA GLY A 22 32.41 -7.16 -0.18
C GLY A 22 32.56 -6.04 -1.18
N ALA A 23 32.83 -6.39 -2.44
CA ALA A 23 33.03 -5.46 -3.54
C ALA A 23 31.84 -4.48 -3.65
N PRO A 24 32.09 -3.18 -3.93
CA PRO A 24 31.02 -2.23 -4.20
C PRO A 24 30.21 -2.70 -5.42
N PRO A 25 28.87 -2.56 -5.40
CA PRO A 25 28.05 -3.01 -6.52
C PRO A 25 28.47 -2.30 -7.81
N GLN A 26 28.71 -3.09 -8.86
CA GLN A 26 28.89 -2.58 -10.22
C GLN A 26 27.73 -1.64 -10.56
N ALA A 27 28.06 -0.48 -11.12
CA ALA A 27 27.09 0.41 -11.72
C ALA A 27 26.25 -0.37 -12.76
N LEU A 28 24.93 -0.22 -12.66
CA LEU A 28 23.98 -0.78 -13.61
C LEU A 28 24.37 -0.40 -15.05
N PRO A 29 24.11 -1.27 -16.04
CA PRO A 29 24.26 -0.91 -17.44
C PRO A 29 23.43 0.33 -17.75
N THR A 30 24.11 1.32 -18.31
CA THR A 30 23.54 2.54 -18.90
C THR A 30 22.29 2.21 -19.70
N SER A 31 21.16 2.82 -19.32
CA SER A 31 19.90 2.73 -20.04
C SER A 31 20.10 3.01 -21.54
N PRO A 32 19.40 2.30 -22.43
CA PRO A 32 19.34 2.67 -23.84
C PRO A 32 18.81 4.10 -23.97
N PRO A 33 19.32 4.91 -24.92
CA PRO A 33 18.81 6.25 -25.13
C PRO A 33 17.32 6.20 -25.49
N LEU A 34 16.52 7.01 -24.79
CA LEU A 34 15.14 7.30 -25.17
C LEU A 34 15.09 7.74 -26.64
N PRO A 35 14.10 7.29 -27.42
CA PRO A 35 13.87 7.85 -28.75
C PRO A 35 13.63 9.35 -28.61
N ARG A 36 14.47 10.14 -29.27
CA ARG A 36 14.30 11.59 -29.40
C ARG A 36 12.96 11.83 -30.08
N LEU A 37 12.01 12.44 -29.38
CA LEU A 37 10.92 13.15 -30.05
C LEU A 37 11.56 14.30 -30.82
N SER A 38 11.66 14.13 -32.12
CA SER A 38 12.08 15.16 -33.06
C SER A 38 11.17 16.37 -32.89
N VAL A 39 11.72 17.42 -32.28
CA VAL A 39 11.15 18.77 -32.37
C VAL A 39 11.29 19.18 -33.83
N ALA A 40 10.17 19.15 -34.57
CA ALA A 40 10.11 19.76 -35.87
C ALA A 40 10.22 21.28 -35.68
N THR A 41 11.39 21.82 -36.00
CA THR A 41 11.62 23.25 -36.19
C THR A 41 10.75 23.74 -37.36
N PRO A 42 9.94 24.80 -37.20
CA PRO A 42 9.22 25.38 -38.33
C PRO A 42 10.22 26.05 -39.27
N THR A 43 10.33 25.49 -40.47
CA THR A 43 11.08 26.11 -41.57
C THR A 43 10.23 27.26 -42.10
N SER A 44 10.76 28.48 -41.96
CA SER A 44 10.18 29.69 -42.51
C SER A 44 10.17 29.63 -44.04
N ARG A 45 8.99 29.70 -44.65
CA ARG A 45 8.81 30.00 -46.08
C ARG A 45 7.87 31.18 -46.20
N ALA A 46 8.45 32.34 -46.48
CA ALA A 46 7.71 33.54 -46.87
C ALA A 46 7.17 33.37 -48.30
N ALA A 47 5.89 33.67 -48.49
CA ALA A 47 5.25 34.00 -49.77
C ALA A 47 3.90 34.75 -49.51
N PRO A 48 3.40 35.55 -50.46
CA PRO A 48 2.87 36.88 -50.17
C PRO A 48 1.36 36.96 -49.85
N THR A 49 1.05 38.06 -49.16
CA THR A 49 -0.26 38.62 -48.78
C THR A 49 -1.30 38.63 -49.90
N THR A 50 -2.43 37.98 -49.65
CA THR A 50 -3.75 38.40 -50.15
C THR A 50 -4.72 38.43 -48.98
N LEU A 51 -5.33 39.58 -48.76
CA LEU A 51 -6.19 39.88 -47.61
C LEU A 51 -7.66 39.72 -48.03
N PRO A 52 -8.40 38.73 -47.53
CA PRO A 52 -9.85 38.78 -47.53
C PRO A 52 -10.35 39.37 -46.20
N THR A 53 -11.06 40.48 -46.30
CA THR A 53 -11.90 41.02 -45.22
C THR A 53 -12.94 39.97 -44.83
N TYR A 54 -12.88 39.48 -43.59
CA TYR A 54 -13.89 38.58 -43.03
C TYR A 54 -14.58 39.26 -41.86
N THR A 55 -15.84 39.65 -42.07
CA THR A 55 -16.78 40.09 -41.03
C THR A 55 -17.08 38.93 -40.09
N PRO A 56 -17.00 39.09 -38.76
CA PRO A 56 -17.36 38.04 -37.83
C PRO A 56 -18.87 37.78 -37.86
N PRO A 57 -19.33 36.52 -37.80
CA PRO A 57 -20.74 36.23 -37.62
C PRO A 57 -21.21 36.62 -36.21
N THR A 58 -22.33 37.34 -36.14
CA THR A 58 -23.03 37.67 -34.90
C THR A 58 -23.65 36.41 -34.30
N THR A 59 -23.08 35.90 -33.21
CA THR A 59 -23.65 34.79 -32.45
C THR A 59 -24.87 35.28 -31.67
N VAL A 60 -26.07 34.89 -32.08
CA VAL A 60 -27.28 35.07 -31.29
C VAL A 60 -27.31 33.96 -30.24
N TYR A 61 -27.05 34.30 -28.99
CA TYR A 61 -27.20 33.36 -27.88
C TYR A 61 -28.69 33.26 -27.50
N THR A 62 -29.25 32.06 -27.64
CA THR A 62 -30.53 31.71 -27.03
C THR A 62 -30.33 31.61 -25.52
N THR A 63 -30.94 32.51 -24.76
CA THR A 63 -30.94 32.50 -23.30
C THR A 63 -31.85 31.38 -22.77
N THR A 64 -31.25 30.27 -22.37
CA THR A 64 -31.90 29.28 -21.51
C THR A 64 -32.08 29.89 -20.12
N PRO A 65 -33.24 29.74 -19.44
CA PRO A 65 -33.40 30.30 -18.09
C PRO A 65 -32.44 29.61 -17.12
N VAL A 66 -31.58 30.42 -16.50
CA VAL A 66 -30.71 30.03 -15.40
C VAL A 66 -31.60 29.59 -14.24
N ARG A 67 -31.53 28.30 -13.88
CA ARG A 67 -32.10 27.79 -12.64
C ARG A 67 -31.28 28.38 -11.48
N THR A 68 -31.89 29.23 -10.68
CA THR A 68 -31.33 29.70 -9.41
C THR A 68 -31.11 28.49 -8.50
N THR A 69 -29.88 27.97 -8.45
CA THR A 69 -29.48 27.09 -7.35
C THR A 69 -29.31 27.98 -6.12
N VAL A 70 -30.21 27.80 -5.16
CA VAL A 70 -30.04 28.27 -3.78
C VAL A 70 -28.61 27.93 -3.34
N PRO A 71 -27.88 28.83 -2.67
CA PRO A 71 -26.59 28.47 -2.11
C PRO A 71 -26.79 27.32 -1.13
N THR A 72 -26.42 26.11 -1.55
CA THR A 72 -26.27 24.99 -0.63
C THR A 72 -25.21 25.44 0.35
N THR A 73 -25.61 25.72 1.60
CA THR A 73 -24.68 25.82 2.71
C THR A 73 -23.84 24.56 2.68
N ILE A 74 -22.56 24.69 2.30
CA ILE A 74 -21.60 23.64 2.51
C ILE A 74 -21.51 23.52 4.03
N THR A 75 -22.25 22.57 4.60
CA THR A 75 -21.99 22.09 5.93
C THR A 75 -20.57 21.56 5.88
N THR A 76 -19.63 22.31 6.41
CA THR A 76 -18.33 21.80 6.81
C THR A 76 -18.62 20.71 7.84
N SER A 77 -18.74 19.47 7.35
CA SER A 77 -18.66 18.30 8.21
C SER A 77 -17.38 18.47 9.04
N PRO A 78 -17.42 18.28 10.37
CA PRO A 78 -16.21 18.32 11.17
C PRO A 78 -15.18 17.40 10.50
N SER A 79 -13.96 17.92 10.31
CA SER A 79 -12.83 17.12 9.84
C SER A 79 -12.83 15.82 10.66
N PRO A 80 -12.90 14.63 10.02
CA PRO A 80 -12.95 13.40 10.79
C PRO A 80 -11.69 13.36 11.65
N THR A 81 -11.88 13.39 12.98
CA THR A 81 -10.84 13.00 13.91
C THR A 81 -10.35 11.63 13.45
N ARG A 82 -9.04 11.47 13.22
CA ARG A 82 -8.45 10.17 12.86
C ARG A 82 -8.90 9.16 13.91
N SER A 83 -9.87 8.35 13.52
CA SER A 83 -10.54 7.40 14.38
C SER A 83 -10.39 6.05 13.72
N HIS A 84 -9.91 5.10 14.50
CA HIS A 84 -9.71 3.73 14.07
C HIS A 84 -11.06 3.14 13.65
N ALA A 85 -11.05 2.21 12.70
CA ALA A 85 -12.25 1.46 12.39
C ALA A 85 -12.76 0.74 13.67
N PRO A 86 -14.07 0.75 13.97
CA PRO A 86 -14.61 0.01 15.09
C PRO A 86 -14.55 -1.50 14.83
N ARG A 87 -14.71 -2.30 15.90
CA ARG A 87 -14.91 -3.76 15.78
C ARG A 87 -16.10 -4.05 14.85
N CYS A 88 -15.96 -5.07 14.01
CA CYS A 88 -17.07 -5.56 13.20
C CYS A 88 -18.20 -6.09 14.09
N THR A 89 -19.45 -5.74 13.76
CA THR A 89 -20.66 -6.30 14.41
C THR A 89 -21.30 -7.43 13.60
N GLY A 90 -20.77 -7.71 12.41
CA GLY A 90 -21.22 -8.75 11.50
C GLY A 90 -20.03 -9.33 10.74
N GLU A 91 -20.14 -9.40 9.41
CA GLU A 91 -19.07 -9.92 8.56
C GLU A 91 -18.02 -8.87 8.16
N PRO A 92 -16.75 -9.27 7.97
CA PRO A 92 -16.24 -10.64 8.13
C PRO A 92 -16.00 -11.04 9.59
N THR A 93 -16.15 -12.33 9.89
CA THR A 93 -15.77 -12.95 11.16
C THR A 93 -14.29 -13.35 11.17
N ALA A 94 -13.72 -13.54 12.36
CA ALA A 94 -12.35 -14.03 12.52
C ALA A 94 -12.11 -15.36 11.78
N ALA A 95 -13.08 -16.28 11.85
CA ALA A 95 -13.00 -17.58 11.18
C ALA A 95 -12.98 -17.43 9.64
N GLN A 96 -13.84 -16.56 9.09
CA GLN A 96 -13.86 -16.29 7.65
C GLN A 96 -12.52 -15.73 7.16
N ILE A 97 -11.91 -14.81 7.92
CA ILE A 97 -10.59 -14.27 7.59
C ILE A 97 -9.54 -15.38 7.60
N VAL A 98 -9.49 -16.22 8.63
CA VAL A 98 -8.51 -17.32 8.71
C VAL A 98 -8.70 -18.32 7.57
N THR A 99 -9.94 -18.67 7.23
CA THR A 99 -10.24 -19.56 6.10
C THR A 99 -9.71 -18.99 4.80
N GLU A 100 -10.05 -17.74 4.49
CA GLU A 100 -9.61 -17.05 3.27
C GLU A 100 -8.07 -16.92 3.23
N LEU A 101 -7.46 -16.68 4.40
CA LEU A 101 -6.03 -16.48 4.51
C LEU A 101 -5.22 -17.77 4.28
N LYS A 102 -5.77 -18.94 4.63
CA LYS A 102 -5.16 -20.26 4.36
C LYS A 102 -5.03 -20.55 2.86
N GLU A 103 -5.86 -19.91 2.03
CA GLU A 103 -5.79 -20.03 0.57
C GLU A 103 -4.79 -19.04 -0.05
N SER A 104 -4.31 -18.07 0.72
CA SER A 104 -3.38 -17.05 0.24
C SER A 104 -1.93 -17.56 0.19
N PRO A 105 -1.23 -17.44 -0.95
CA PRO A 105 0.18 -17.83 -1.06
C PRO A 105 1.12 -16.89 -0.26
N ALA A 106 0.62 -15.74 0.20
CA ALA A 106 1.38 -14.77 0.98
C ALA A 106 1.51 -15.16 2.46
N VAL A 107 0.81 -16.21 2.91
CA VAL A 107 0.73 -16.59 4.32
C VAL A 107 1.29 -17.99 4.53
N PRO A 108 2.05 -18.24 5.61
CA PRO A 108 2.58 -19.56 5.91
C PRO A 108 1.47 -20.60 6.09
N ASP A 109 1.68 -21.78 5.52
CA ASP A 109 0.82 -22.97 5.69
C ASP A 109 0.95 -23.55 7.11
N ARG A 110 0.35 -22.84 8.07
CA ARG A 110 0.31 -23.16 9.49
C ARG A 110 -1.04 -22.76 10.07
N GLU A 111 -1.34 -23.26 11.27
CA GLU A 111 -2.55 -22.85 11.97
C GLU A 111 -2.41 -21.38 12.42
N LEU A 112 -3.45 -20.59 12.17
CA LEU A 112 -3.48 -19.16 12.42
C LEU A 112 -4.63 -18.84 13.38
N THR A 113 -4.39 -17.89 14.28
CA THR A 113 -5.42 -17.37 15.18
C THR A 113 -5.50 -15.86 15.05
N VAL A 114 -6.71 -15.31 15.02
CA VAL A 114 -6.92 -13.86 15.08
C VAL A 114 -6.67 -13.41 16.51
N THR A 115 -5.68 -12.55 16.70
CA THR A 115 -5.32 -11.99 18.00
C THR A 115 -5.94 -10.63 18.23
N ASP A 116 -6.22 -9.88 17.16
CA ASP A 116 -6.93 -8.63 17.23
C ASP A 116 -7.78 -8.38 15.97
N GLY A 117 -8.95 -7.78 16.14
CA GLY A 117 -9.92 -7.54 15.08
C GLY A 117 -11.06 -8.56 15.08
N PRO A 118 -11.85 -8.62 13.99
CA PRO A 118 -11.77 -7.75 12.82
C PRO A 118 -12.35 -6.36 13.09
N TYR A 119 -11.75 -5.34 12.49
CA TYR A 119 -12.21 -3.96 12.50
C TYR A 119 -12.78 -3.60 11.13
N CYS A 120 -13.97 -3.01 11.09
CA CYS A 120 -14.72 -2.82 9.85
C CYS A 120 -14.92 -1.35 9.52
N ALA A 121 -14.71 -0.99 8.26
CA ALA A 121 -15.20 0.26 7.69
C ALA A 121 -15.77 -0.01 6.28
N GLY A 122 -17.09 0.16 6.12
CA GLY A 122 -17.76 -0.13 4.85
C GLY A 122 -17.63 -1.61 4.44
N ALA A 123 -16.97 -1.84 3.31
CA ALA A 123 -16.67 -3.18 2.77
C ALA A 123 -15.26 -3.67 3.13
N TRP A 124 -14.48 -2.89 3.86
CA TRP A 124 -13.09 -3.22 4.20
C TRP A 124 -12.99 -3.68 5.65
N ALA A 125 -12.08 -4.62 5.91
CA ALA A 125 -11.75 -5.04 7.25
C ALA A 125 -10.24 -5.19 7.48
N PHE A 126 -9.81 -4.95 8.71
CA PHE A 126 -8.45 -5.14 9.19
C PHE A 126 -8.46 -6.14 10.36
N ALA A 127 -7.51 -7.07 10.38
CA ALA A 127 -7.29 -7.97 11.50
C ALA A 127 -5.81 -8.29 11.67
N THR A 128 -5.43 -8.67 12.88
CA THR A 128 -4.09 -9.16 13.22
C THR A 128 -4.19 -10.65 13.54
N VAL A 129 -3.32 -11.44 12.93
CA VAL A 129 -3.25 -12.89 13.10
C VAL A 129 -1.87 -13.31 13.60
N SER A 130 -1.82 -14.41 14.34
CA SER A 130 -0.58 -15.02 14.82
C SER A 130 -0.56 -16.51 14.49
N LEU A 131 0.65 -17.05 14.33
CA LEU A 131 0.86 -18.48 14.12
C LEU A 131 0.71 -19.21 15.45
N VAL A 132 -0.14 -20.23 15.48
CA VAL A 132 -0.34 -21.05 16.68
C VAL A 132 0.93 -21.85 16.98
N GLY A 133 1.37 -21.82 18.25
CA GLY A 133 2.55 -22.56 18.71
C GLY A 133 3.89 -21.91 18.33
N ALA A 134 3.87 -20.66 17.86
CA ALA A 134 5.07 -19.90 17.50
C ALA A 134 5.16 -18.61 18.33
N GLU A 135 5.55 -18.73 19.60
CA GLU A 135 5.65 -17.61 20.56
C GLU A 135 6.65 -16.51 20.13
N SER A 136 7.59 -16.84 19.24
CA SER A 136 8.57 -15.89 18.69
C SER A 136 8.22 -15.42 17.27
N ALA A 137 7.08 -15.84 16.70
CA ALA A 137 6.65 -15.37 15.39
C ALA A 137 6.00 -14.00 15.51
N GLU A 138 6.39 -13.10 14.62
CA GLU A 138 5.76 -11.79 14.50
C GLU A 138 4.30 -11.96 13.99
N PRO A 139 3.33 -11.24 14.58
CA PRO A 139 1.96 -11.25 14.09
C PRO A 139 1.89 -10.64 12.69
N LEU A 140 1.00 -11.19 11.86
CA LEU A 140 0.71 -10.67 10.53
C LEU A 140 -0.54 -9.79 10.59
N SER A 141 -0.48 -8.64 9.96
CA SER A 141 -1.66 -7.82 9.67
C SER A 141 -2.32 -8.32 8.38
N VAL A 142 -3.63 -8.20 8.30
CA VAL A 142 -4.43 -8.65 7.16
C VAL A 142 -5.46 -7.58 6.84
N VAL A 143 -5.48 -7.17 5.57
CA VAL A 143 -6.50 -6.28 5.04
C VAL A 143 -7.34 -7.05 4.04
N THR A 144 -8.65 -7.05 4.26
CA THR A 144 -9.63 -7.69 3.38
C THR A 144 -10.65 -6.70 2.86
N THR A 145 -11.31 -7.06 1.75
CA THR A 145 -12.46 -6.34 1.21
C THR A 145 -13.58 -7.32 0.87
N GLY A 146 -14.81 -6.83 0.77
CA GLY A 146 -16.00 -7.66 0.56
C GLY A 146 -16.52 -8.29 1.85
N LYS A 147 -17.51 -9.19 1.72
CA LYS A 147 -18.17 -9.88 2.83
C LYS A 147 -18.63 -11.27 2.40
N GLY A 148 -18.77 -12.18 3.36
CA GLY A 148 -19.23 -13.54 3.11
C GLY A 148 -18.43 -14.22 2.00
N ALA A 149 -19.12 -14.68 0.95
CA ALA A 149 -18.52 -15.38 -0.19
C ALA A 149 -17.74 -14.48 -1.17
N THR A 150 -17.77 -13.14 -1.00
CA THR A 150 -16.97 -12.21 -1.81
C THR A 150 -15.81 -11.62 -1.02
N LEU A 151 -15.46 -12.23 0.12
CA LEU A 151 -14.32 -11.80 0.92
C LEU A 151 -13.04 -12.05 0.10
N GLU A 152 -12.16 -11.05 0.07
CA GLU A 152 -10.90 -11.12 -0.68
C GLU A 152 -9.77 -10.60 0.20
N ILE A 153 -8.62 -11.30 0.23
CA ILE A 153 -7.39 -10.75 0.80
C ILE A 153 -6.84 -9.68 -0.14
N VAL A 154 -6.84 -8.43 0.32
CA VAL A 154 -6.16 -7.32 -0.38
C VAL A 154 -4.66 -7.41 -0.16
N THR A 155 -4.25 -7.69 1.08
CA THR A 155 -2.84 -7.89 1.46
C THR A 155 -2.75 -8.52 2.84
N ALA A 156 -1.69 -9.27 3.07
CA ALA A 156 -1.34 -9.86 4.36
C ALA A 156 0.17 -9.82 4.54
N GLY A 157 0.62 -9.50 5.76
CA GLY A 157 2.05 -9.36 6.07
C GLY A 157 2.28 -8.50 7.31
N THR A 158 3.55 -8.29 7.65
CA THR A 158 3.94 -7.34 8.72
C THR A 158 3.78 -5.88 8.28
N ASP A 159 3.84 -5.62 6.97
CA ASP A 159 3.45 -4.35 6.35
C ASP A 159 2.31 -4.58 5.36
N VAL A 160 1.19 -3.92 5.59
CA VAL A 160 -0.03 -4.00 4.77
C VAL A 160 -0.39 -2.65 4.14
N CYS A 161 0.47 -1.64 4.28
CA CYS A 161 0.21 -0.30 3.79
C CYS A 161 0.64 -0.14 2.32
N ASN A 162 0.02 -0.92 1.44
CA ASN A 162 0.33 -0.87 0.01
C ASN A 162 -0.43 0.26 -0.72
N PRO A 163 -0.09 0.58 -1.99
CA PRO A 163 -0.75 1.65 -2.74
C PRO A 163 -2.26 1.48 -2.88
N ARG A 164 -2.77 0.24 -3.00
CA ARG A 164 -4.20 -0.04 -3.08
C ARG A 164 -4.90 0.33 -1.78
N VAL A 165 -4.34 -0.06 -0.63
CA VAL A 165 -4.87 0.28 0.69
C VAL A 165 -4.87 1.81 0.90
N LYS A 166 -3.78 2.50 0.52
CA LYS A 166 -3.72 3.98 0.61
C LYS A 166 -4.78 4.66 -0.24
N ALA A 167 -5.00 4.17 -1.46
CA ALA A 167 -5.91 4.79 -2.41
C ALA A 167 -7.39 4.49 -2.13
N GLU A 168 -7.71 3.25 -1.75
CA GLU A 168 -9.09 2.74 -1.79
C GLU A 168 -9.67 2.47 -0.39
N ALA A 169 -8.83 2.17 0.61
CA ALA A 169 -9.35 1.80 1.93
C ALA A 169 -9.94 3.03 2.66
N PRO A 170 -11.03 2.88 3.42
CA PRO A 170 -11.58 3.96 4.23
C PRO A 170 -10.58 4.45 5.28
N ALA A 171 -10.74 5.70 5.73
CA ALA A 171 -9.81 6.35 6.64
C ALA A 171 -9.50 5.53 7.89
N GLY A 172 -10.51 4.93 8.54
CA GLY A 172 -10.30 4.11 9.75
C GLY A 172 -9.48 2.83 9.52
N ILE A 173 -9.50 2.28 8.29
CA ILE A 173 -8.65 1.13 7.91
C ILE A 173 -7.24 1.62 7.61
N ARG A 174 -7.07 2.77 6.95
CA ARG A 174 -5.75 3.37 6.72
C ARG A 174 -5.05 3.73 8.03
N VAL A 175 -5.78 4.23 9.03
CA VAL A 175 -5.23 4.48 10.38
C VAL A 175 -4.63 3.18 10.96
N LEU A 176 -5.35 2.06 10.85
CA LEU A 176 -4.89 0.75 11.35
C LEU A 176 -3.75 0.15 10.52
N ALA A 177 -3.86 0.20 9.19
CA ALA A 177 -2.93 -0.47 8.28
C ALA A 177 -1.65 0.33 7.99
N CYS A 178 -1.73 1.66 8.05
CA CYS A 178 -0.66 2.57 7.66
C CYS A 178 -0.12 3.44 8.81
N GLY A 179 -0.78 3.46 9.97
CA GLY A 179 -0.44 4.36 11.08
C GLY A 179 -0.76 5.82 10.79
N GLU A 180 -1.71 6.07 9.88
CA GLU A 180 -2.07 7.41 9.39
C GLU A 180 -2.85 8.20 10.42
#